data_AF-A0A843K3N8-F1
#
_entry.id   AF-A0A843K3N8-F1
#
_cell.length_a   1.000
_cell.length_b   1.000
_cell.length_c   1.000
_cell.angle_alpha   90.00
_cell.angle_beta   90.00
_cell.angle_gamma   90.00
#
_symmetry.space_group_name_H-M   'P 1'
#
loop_
_entity.id
_entity.type
_entity.pdbx_description
1 polymer ?
#
loop_
_entity_poly.entity_id
_entity_poly.type
_entity_poly.pdbx_seq_one_letter_code
_entity_poly.pdbx_strand_id
1 'polypeptide(L)'
;MKSKKLLIPSLIIIFLLSLCLNTYLENWNTSIKAANLKLSKGIEYYNIASNAYSIQDMDNITIYADKAIVELSTASVALENAMIEAQKSKKDWLILYTNYYLKKVQALKNAAVEIKILKEYFINGQEDGMVQSMNNLRQYEIEFKEYDNKMEDIKRAHISEFQ
;
A
#
# COMPACT_ATOMS: atom_id res chain seq x y z
N MET A 1 23.04 1.55 -53.17
CA MET A 1 23.37 1.66 -51.73
C MET A 1 22.84 2.99 -51.17
N LYS A 2 21.58 3.07 -50.70
CA LYS A 2 20.99 4.30 -50.13
C LYS A 2 20.17 4.08 -48.84
N SER A 3 20.35 2.97 -48.12
CA SER A 3 19.51 2.64 -46.94
C SER A 3 20.22 2.75 -45.58
N LYS A 4 21.53 2.99 -45.52
CA LYS A 4 22.27 2.99 -44.23
C LYS A 4 22.18 4.28 -43.41
N LYS A 5 21.75 5.41 -44.00
CA LYS A 5 21.69 6.71 -43.30
C LYS A 5 20.48 6.88 -42.36
N LEU A 6 19.43 6.07 -42.51
CA LEU A 6 18.23 6.10 -41.65
C LEU A 6 18.27 5.12 -40.46
N LEU A 7 19.25 4.20 -40.43
CA LEU A 7 19.38 3.21 -39.37
C LEU A 7 20.07 3.76 -38.12
N ILE A 8 21.02 4.69 -38.27
CA ILE A 8 21.76 5.26 -37.14
C ILE A 8 20.86 6.14 -36.24
N PRO A 9 20.00 7.03 -36.77
CA PRO A 9 19.09 7.82 -35.94
C PRO A 9 18.03 6.96 -35.25
N SER A 10 17.52 5.92 -35.92
CA SER A 10 16.50 5.03 -35.36
C SER A 10 17.06 4.17 -34.22
N LEU A 11 18.30 3.70 -34.31
CA LEU A 11 18.97 3.00 -33.21
C LEU A 11 19.20 3.89 -31.98
N ILE A 12 19.57 5.16 -32.16
CA ILE A 12 19.74 6.11 -31.05
C ILE A 12 18.40 6.38 -30.35
N ILE A 13 17.31 6.53 -31.13
CA ILE A 13 15.96 6.73 -30.59
C ILE A 13 15.49 5.48 -29.81
N ILE A 14 15.72 4.28 -30.33
CA ILE A 14 15.39 3.02 -29.65
C ILE A 14 16.16 2.90 -28.33
N PHE A 15 17.45 3.25 -28.32
CA PHE A 15 18.28 3.20 -27.11
C PHE A 15 17.81 4.21 -26.04
N LEU A 16 17.49 5.45 -26.44
CA LEU A 16 16.95 6.47 -25.54
C LEU A 16 15.57 6.11 -24.99
N LEU A 17 14.69 5.52 -25.80
CA LEU A 17 13.39 5.00 -25.34
C LEU A 17 13.55 3.86 -24.32
N SER A 18 14.54 2.98 -24.54
CA SER A 18 14.84 1.87 -23.62
C SER A 18 15.36 2.37 -22.27
N LEU A 19 16.14 3.46 -22.27
CA LEU A 19 16.62 4.11 -21.04
C LEU A 19 15.47 4.70 -20.22
N CYS A 20 14.52 5.40 -20.86
CA CYS A 20 13.35 5.97 -20.17
C CYS A 20 12.45 4.88 -19.55
N LEU A 21 12.31 3.71 -20.19
CA LEU A 21 11.55 2.57 -19.66
C LEU A 21 12.15 2.02 -18.36
N ASN A 22 13.48 2.02 -18.23
CA ASN A 22 14.15 1.57 -17.02
C ASN A 22 14.00 2.57 -15.86
N THR A 23 14.02 3.87 -16.15
CA THR A 23 13.87 4.91 -15.11
C THR A 23 12.51 4.83 -14.42
N TYR A 24 11.42 4.53 -15.15
CA TYR A 24 10.09 4.40 -14.54
C TYR A 24 9.99 3.20 -13.59
N LEU A 25 10.61 2.06 -13.94
CA LEU A 25 10.65 0.88 -13.06
C LEU A 25 11.47 1.14 -11.80
N GLU A 26 12.62 1.81 -11.92
CA GLU A 26 13.46 2.19 -10.78
C GLU A 26 12.77 3.19 -9.84
N ASN A 27 12.10 4.20 -10.40
CA ASN A 27 11.30 5.16 -9.63
C ASN A 27 10.15 4.46 -8.92
N TRP A 28 9.44 3.57 -9.64
CA TRP A 28 8.37 2.77 -9.07
C TRP A 28 8.87 1.93 -7.89
N ASN A 29 9.98 1.19 -8.06
CA ASN A 29 10.59 0.39 -6.99
C ASN A 29 10.97 1.26 -5.78
N THR A 30 11.49 2.47 -6.02
CA THR A 30 11.81 3.44 -4.95
C THR A 30 10.56 3.84 -4.17
N SER A 31 9.46 4.15 -4.86
CA SER A 31 8.18 4.45 -4.23
C SER A 31 7.61 3.26 -3.46
N ILE A 32 7.71 2.03 -3.99
CA ILE A 32 7.30 0.80 -3.29
C ILE A 32 8.13 0.58 -2.02
N LYS A 33 9.45 0.82 -2.03
CA LYS A 33 10.30 0.72 -0.83
C LYS A 33 9.89 1.73 0.24
N ALA A 34 9.60 2.98 -0.15
CA ALA A 34 9.08 3.99 0.76
C ALA A 34 7.73 3.59 1.36
N ALA A 35 6.82 3.06 0.53
CA ALA A 35 5.53 2.55 0.99
C ALA A 35 5.69 1.38 1.97
N ASN A 36 6.58 0.42 1.70
CA ASN A 36 6.85 -0.73 2.58
C ASN A 36 7.34 -0.29 3.96
N LEU A 37 8.27 0.66 4.02
CA LEU A 37 8.78 1.19 5.28
C LEU A 37 7.65 1.79 6.14
N LYS A 38 6.76 2.53 5.49
CA LYS A 38 5.63 3.21 6.13
C LYS A 38 4.52 2.24 6.52
N LEU A 39 4.19 1.28 5.66
CA LEU A 39 3.27 0.19 5.99
C LEU A 39 3.76 -0.61 7.20
N SER A 40 5.04 -0.97 7.26
CA SER A 40 5.60 -1.74 8.38
C SER A 40 5.38 -1.04 9.72
N LYS A 41 5.65 0.27 9.79
CA LYS A 41 5.39 1.07 11.00
C LYS A 41 3.89 1.22 11.29
N GLY A 42 3.08 1.38 10.25
CA GLY A 42 1.62 1.42 10.36
C GLY A 42 1.05 0.15 10.97
N ILE A 43 1.52 -1.02 10.54
CA ILE A 43 1.16 -2.34 11.10
C ILE A 43 1.59 -2.45 12.56
N GLU A 44 2.82 -2.04 12.88
CA GLU A 44 3.32 -2.05 14.26
C GLU A 44 2.40 -1.25 15.19
N TYR A 45 2.11 0.01 14.85
CA TYR A 45 1.23 0.86 15.65
C TYR A 45 -0.21 0.35 15.70
N TYR A 46 -0.74 -0.18 14.59
CA TYR A 46 -2.07 -0.80 14.58
C TYR A 46 -2.15 -1.99 15.55
N ASN A 47 -1.13 -2.87 15.54
CA ASN A 47 -1.07 -4.02 16.44
C ASN A 47 -0.99 -3.58 17.90
N ILE A 48 -0.22 -2.52 18.21
CA ILE A 48 -0.16 -1.96 19.56
C ILE A 48 -1.54 -1.40 19.98
N ALA A 49 -2.23 -0.68 19.10
CA ALA A 49 -3.57 -0.15 19.37
C ALA A 49 -4.60 -1.26 19.61
N SER A 50 -4.57 -2.31 18.78
CA SER A 50 -5.44 -3.49 18.92
C SER A 50 -5.18 -4.25 20.23
N ASN A 51 -3.90 -4.41 20.61
CA ASN A 51 -3.54 -5.00 21.89
C ASN A 51 -3.98 -4.12 23.06
N ALA A 52 -3.82 -2.80 22.96
CA ALA A 52 -4.28 -1.84 23.99
C ALA A 52 -5.79 -1.97 24.22
N TYR A 53 -6.61 -2.15 23.18
CA TYR A 53 -8.03 -2.44 23.32
C TYR A 53 -8.28 -3.75 24.09
N SER A 54 -7.55 -4.81 23.74
CA SER A 54 -7.70 -6.13 24.36
C SER A 54 -7.40 -6.13 25.86
N ILE A 55 -6.46 -5.30 26.31
CA ILE A 55 -6.10 -5.14 27.74
C ILE A 55 -6.82 -3.96 28.41
N GLN A 56 -7.75 -3.30 27.71
CA GLN A 56 -8.50 -2.14 28.17
C GLN A 56 -7.65 -0.89 28.52
N ASP A 57 -6.50 -0.72 27.87
CA ASP A 57 -5.64 0.47 27.97
C ASP A 57 -6.14 1.57 27.01
N MET A 58 -7.26 2.18 27.39
CA MET A 58 -8.04 3.08 26.52
C MET A 58 -7.30 4.37 26.12
N ASP A 59 -6.34 4.82 26.93
CA ASP A 59 -5.54 6.02 26.65
C ASP A 59 -4.57 5.76 25.48
N ASN A 60 -3.92 4.59 25.48
CA ASN A 60 -2.96 4.23 24.45
C ASN A 60 -3.61 3.84 23.12
N ILE A 61 -4.87 3.35 23.11
CA ILE A 61 -5.59 3.01 21.86
C ILE A 61 -5.57 4.18 20.87
N THR A 62 -6.00 5.37 21.30
CA THR A 62 -6.11 6.53 20.41
C THR A 62 -4.73 6.97 19.92
N ILE A 63 -3.74 7.00 20.81
CA ILE A 63 -2.36 7.41 20.49
C ILE A 63 -1.78 6.52 19.38
N TYR A 64 -1.88 5.21 19.53
CA TYR A 64 -1.29 4.27 18.57
C TYR A 64 -2.14 4.13 17.30
N ALA A 65 -3.46 4.23 17.38
CA ALA A 65 -4.32 4.27 16.20
C ALA A 65 -4.02 5.51 15.34
N ASP A 66 -3.85 6.69 15.94
CA ASP A 66 -3.50 7.91 15.20
C ASP A 66 -2.12 7.81 14.55
N LYS A 67 -1.12 7.26 15.26
CA LYS A 67 0.20 6.99 14.68
C LYS A 67 0.11 6.01 13.49
N ALA A 68 -0.70 4.96 13.61
CA ALA A 68 -0.93 4.02 12.51
C ALA A 68 -1.54 4.74 11.29
N ILE A 69 -2.59 5.54 11.50
CA ILE A 69 -3.26 6.29 10.43
C ILE A 69 -2.28 7.23 9.70
N VAL A 70 -1.39 7.91 10.42
CA VAL A 70 -0.38 8.80 9.83
C VAL A 70 0.61 8.03 8.96
N GLU A 71 1.17 6.92 9.46
CA GLU A 71 2.12 6.12 8.68
C GLU A 71 1.44 5.48 7.46
N LEU A 72 0.22 4.97 7.62
CA LEU A 72 -0.56 4.37 6.52
C LEU A 72 -0.98 5.40 5.47
N SER A 73 -1.35 6.63 5.87
CA SER A 73 -1.62 7.71 4.92
C SER A 73 -0.36 8.12 4.16
N THR A 74 0.80 8.11 4.82
CA THR A 74 2.09 8.35 4.16
C THR A 74 2.43 7.22 3.17
N ALA A 75 2.12 5.97 3.52
CA ALA A 75 2.26 4.83 2.60
C ALA A 75 1.36 4.99 1.37
N SER A 76 0.09 5.40 1.55
CA SER A 76 -0.83 5.68 0.43
C SER A 76 -0.27 6.72 -0.53
N VAL A 77 0.28 7.84 -0.03
CA VAL A 77 0.90 8.88 -0.89
C VAL A 77 2.08 8.32 -1.68
N ALA A 78 2.93 7.49 -1.06
CA ALA A 78 4.03 6.83 -1.77
C ALA A 78 3.50 5.88 -2.87
N LEU A 79 2.39 5.19 -2.63
CA LEU A 79 1.75 4.31 -3.61
C LEU A 79 1.02 5.05 -4.73
N GLU A 80 0.48 6.24 -4.48
CA GLU A 80 -0.05 7.12 -5.52
C GLU A 80 1.06 7.57 -6.47
N ASN A 81 2.23 7.92 -5.93
CA ASN A 81 3.41 8.20 -6.74
C ASN A 81 3.87 6.96 -7.54
N ALA A 82 3.88 5.79 -6.91
CA ALA A 82 4.15 4.53 -7.62
C ALA A 82 3.13 4.30 -8.75
N MET A 83 1.85 4.60 -8.54
CA MET A 83 0.81 4.41 -9.56
C MET A 83 1.08 5.28 -10.79
N ILE A 84 1.51 6.53 -10.59
CA ILE A 84 1.90 7.43 -11.69
C ILE A 84 3.05 6.84 -12.50
N GLU A 85 4.09 6.31 -11.84
CA GLU A 85 5.22 5.69 -12.53
C GLU A 85 4.84 4.35 -13.21
N ALA A 86 3.96 3.56 -12.57
CA ALA A 86 3.40 2.34 -13.16
C ALA A 86 2.64 2.63 -14.46
N GLN A 87 1.81 3.69 -14.49
CA GLN A 87 1.10 4.11 -15.69
C GLN A 87 2.04 4.54 -16.83
N LYS A 88 3.16 5.22 -16.49
CA LYS A 88 4.18 5.62 -17.48
C LYS A 88 4.98 4.44 -18.04
N SER A 89 5.17 3.38 -17.23
CA SER A 89 5.95 2.20 -17.61
C SER A 89 5.32 1.35 -18.72
N LYS A 90 4.00 1.48 -18.95
CA LYS A 90 3.18 0.61 -19.83
C LYS A 90 3.21 -0.87 -19.46
N LYS A 91 3.52 -1.21 -18.21
CA LYS A 91 3.43 -2.58 -17.68
C LYS A 91 2.16 -2.74 -16.85
N ASP A 92 1.19 -3.46 -17.39
CA ASP A 92 -0.12 -3.65 -16.74
C ASP A 92 -0.01 -4.27 -15.35
N TRP A 93 0.98 -5.16 -15.16
CA TRP A 93 1.20 -5.80 -13.87
C TRP A 93 1.65 -4.81 -12.78
N LEU A 94 2.40 -3.75 -13.13
CA LEU A 94 2.79 -2.70 -12.17
C LEU A 94 1.56 -1.92 -11.68
N ILE A 95 0.64 -1.61 -12.60
CA ILE A 95 -0.62 -0.94 -12.29
C ILE A 95 -1.46 -1.83 -11.38
N LEU A 96 -1.60 -3.11 -11.73
CA LEU A 96 -2.40 -4.06 -10.97
C LEU A 96 -1.83 -4.29 -9.56
N TYR A 97 -0.51 -4.50 -9.45
CA TYR A 97 0.17 -4.64 -8.16
C TYR A 97 -0.04 -3.40 -7.29
N THR A 98 0.18 -2.21 -7.85
CA THR A 98 0.07 -0.96 -7.09
C THR A 98 -1.37 -0.70 -6.64
N ASN A 99 -2.37 -1.06 -7.45
CA ASN A 99 -3.77 -0.95 -7.09
C ASN A 99 -4.15 -1.88 -5.93
N TYR A 100 -3.72 -3.15 -5.97
CA TYR A 100 -3.93 -4.05 -4.82
C TYR A 100 -3.19 -3.56 -3.58
N TYR A 101 -2.00 -2.96 -3.73
CA TYR A 101 -1.30 -2.36 -2.62
C TYR A 101 -2.06 -1.17 -2.01
N LEU A 102 -2.57 -0.26 -2.83
CA LEU A 102 -3.41 0.85 -2.34
C LEU A 102 -4.61 0.33 -1.53
N LYS A 103 -5.29 -0.70 -2.03
CA LYS A 103 -6.43 -1.33 -1.34
C LYS A 103 -6.02 -2.02 -0.04
N LYS A 104 -4.89 -2.73 -0.03
CA LYS A 104 -4.30 -3.32 1.18
C LYS A 104 -4.05 -2.25 2.25
N VAL A 105 -3.35 -1.17 1.91
CA VAL A 105 -3.06 -0.08 2.86
C VAL A 105 -4.35 0.60 3.34
N GLN A 106 -5.31 0.82 2.44
CA GLN A 106 -6.58 1.45 2.79
C GLN A 106 -7.41 0.59 3.74
N ALA A 107 -7.44 -0.73 3.56
CA ALA A 107 -8.14 -1.63 4.47
C ALA A 107 -7.57 -1.53 5.89
N LEU A 108 -6.25 -1.56 6.05
CA LEU A 108 -5.61 -1.42 7.36
C LEU A 108 -5.82 -0.03 7.98
N LYS A 109 -5.82 1.03 7.15
CA LYS A 109 -6.13 2.39 7.61
C LYS A 109 -7.56 2.49 8.13
N ASN A 110 -8.52 1.88 7.44
CA ASN A 110 -9.90 1.81 7.90
C ASN A 110 -10.00 1.04 9.21
N ALA A 111 -9.28 -0.08 9.35
CA ALA A 111 -9.23 -0.82 10.60
C ALA A 111 -8.67 0.03 11.77
N ALA A 112 -7.62 0.83 11.53
CA ALA A 112 -7.08 1.73 12.55
C ALA A 112 -8.08 2.82 12.97
N VAL A 113 -8.87 3.36 12.04
CA VAL A 113 -9.96 4.30 12.35
C VAL A 113 -11.06 3.59 13.15
N GLU A 114 -11.42 2.38 12.75
CA GLU A 114 -12.47 1.60 13.39
C GLU A 114 -12.13 1.23 14.84
N ILE A 115 -10.85 0.97 15.17
CA ILE A 115 -10.40 0.80 16.56
C ILE A 115 -10.74 2.01 17.44
N LYS A 116 -10.65 3.24 16.91
CA LYS A 116 -11.01 4.45 17.66
C LYS A 116 -12.52 4.52 17.87
N ILE A 117 -13.30 4.17 16.86
CA ILE A 117 -14.76 4.12 16.95
C ILE A 117 -15.19 3.07 17.99
N LEU A 118 -14.55 1.90 17.99
CA LEU A 118 -14.80 0.83 18.95
C LEU A 118 -14.53 1.28 20.39
N LYS A 119 -13.45 2.05 20.62
CA LYS A 119 -13.18 2.68 21.92
C LYS A 119 -14.33 3.58 22.36
N GLU A 120 -14.84 4.45 21.47
CA GLU A 120 -15.95 5.34 21.81
C GLU A 120 -17.21 4.56 22.18
N TYR A 121 -17.53 3.50 21.44
CA TYR A 121 -18.66 2.62 21.79
C TYR A 121 -18.47 1.94 23.15
N PHE A 122 -17.24 1.50 23.46
CA PHE A 122 -16.92 0.91 24.76
C PHE A 122 -17.12 1.89 25.91
N ILE A 123 -16.57 3.11 25.80
CA ILE A 123 -16.68 4.15 26.83
C ILE A 123 -18.15 4.55 27.06
N ASN A 124 -18.94 4.59 25.99
CA ASN A 124 -20.36 4.98 26.05
C ASN A 124 -21.31 3.81 26.36
N GLY A 125 -20.81 2.58 26.55
CA GLY A 125 -21.65 1.41 26.83
C GLY A 125 -22.59 1.02 25.69
N GLN A 126 -22.22 1.31 24.43
CA GLN A 126 -23.04 1.07 23.26
C GLN A 126 -22.76 -0.32 22.66
N GLU A 127 -23.40 -1.36 23.22
CA GLU A 127 -23.15 -2.77 22.87
C GLU A 127 -23.35 -3.08 21.37
N ASP A 128 -24.47 -2.65 20.78
CA ASP A 128 -24.73 -2.86 19.35
C ASP A 128 -23.65 -2.22 18.47
N GLY A 129 -23.19 -1.03 18.86
CA GLY A 129 -22.10 -0.31 18.18
C GLY A 129 -20.77 -1.07 18.28
N MET A 130 -20.45 -1.63 19.44
CA MET A 130 -19.25 -2.46 19.61
C MET A 130 -19.28 -3.70 18.71
N VAL A 131 -20.42 -4.41 18.64
CA VAL A 131 -20.58 -5.60 17.78
C VAL A 131 -20.40 -5.22 16.31
N GLN A 132 -21.04 -4.14 15.86
CA GLN A 132 -20.88 -3.66 14.49
C GLN A 132 -19.43 -3.30 14.17
N SER A 133 -18.77 -2.58 15.08
CA SER A 133 -17.40 -2.12 14.88
C SER A 133 -16.39 -3.27 14.87
N MET A 134 -16.58 -4.28 15.71
CA MET A 134 -15.81 -5.54 15.65
C MET A 134 -15.99 -6.28 14.32
N ASN A 135 -17.20 -6.30 13.76
CA ASN A 135 -17.45 -6.90 12.45
C ASN A 135 -16.73 -6.13 11.33
N ASN A 136 -16.76 -4.80 11.37
CA ASN A 136 -16.02 -3.95 10.43
C ASN A 136 -14.51 -4.21 10.51
N LEU A 137 -13.94 -4.25 11.72
CA LEU A 137 -12.52 -4.59 11.93
C LEU A 137 -12.15 -5.91 11.28
N ARG A 138 -12.94 -6.95 11.53
CA ARG A 138 -12.73 -8.28 10.95
C ARG A 138 -12.79 -8.24 9.42
N GLN A 139 -13.75 -7.50 8.85
CA GLN A 139 -13.85 -7.35 7.41
C GLN A 139 -12.60 -6.68 6.83
N TYR A 140 -12.13 -5.59 7.44
CA TYR A 140 -10.93 -4.88 6.98
C TYR A 140 -9.65 -5.73 7.09
N GLU A 141 -9.53 -6.56 8.12
CA GLU A 141 -8.42 -7.51 8.24
C GLU A 141 -8.46 -8.61 7.16
N ILE A 142 -9.67 -9.07 6.80
CA ILE A 142 -9.86 -10.04 5.71
C ILE A 142 -9.46 -9.40 4.38
N GLU A 143 -9.94 -8.18 4.09
CA GLU A 143 -9.59 -7.42 2.90
C GLU A 143 -8.08 -7.18 2.81
N PHE A 144 -7.43 -6.80 3.93
CA PHE A 144 -5.98 -6.63 3.98
C PHE A 144 -5.23 -7.89 3.54
N LYS A 145 -5.60 -9.05 4.09
CA LYS A 145 -4.98 -10.35 3.75
C LYS A 145 -5.27 -10.76 2.31
N GLU A 146 -6.49 -10.52 1.83
CA GLU A 146 -6.87 -10.82 0.44
C GLU A 146 -6.02 -10.04 -0.55
N TYR A 147 -5.86 -8.73 -0.34
CA TYR A 147 -5.06 -7.89 -1.23
C TYR A 147 -3.56 -8.19 -1.11
N ASP A 148 -3.07 -8.56 0.07
CA ASP A 148 -1.69 -9.03 0.25
C ASP A 148 -1.41 -10.28 -0.58
N ASN A 149 -2.30 -11.28 -0.53
CA ASN A 149 -2.16 -12.49 -1.35
C ASN A 149 -2.13 -12.17 -2.85
N LYS A 150 -3.04 -11.30 -3.32
CA LYS A 150 -3.08 -10.87 -4.74
C LYS A 150 -1.81 -10.14 -5.16
N MET A 151 -1.22 -9.34 -4.28
CA MET A 151 0.06 -8.70 -4.54
C MET A 151 1.21 -9.71 -4.63
N GLU A 152 1.29 -10.64 -3.68
CA GLU A 152 2.34 -11.66 -3.64
C GLU A 152 2.25 -12.63 -4.83
N ASP A 153 1.05 -12.91 -5.35
CA ASP A 153 0.86 -13.65 -6.60
C ASP A 153 1.54 -12.94 -7.79
N ILE A 154 1.28 -11.63 -7.96
CA ILE A 154 1.89 -10.82 -9.02
C ILE A 154 3.39 -10.73 -8.82
N LYS A 155 3.84 -10.47 -7.59
CA LYS A 155 5.26 -10.37 -7.25
C LYS A 155 6.01 -11.65 -7.58
N ARG A 156 5.44 -12.82 -7.28
CA ARG A 156 6.03 -14.12 -7.63
C ARG A 156 6.17 -14.30 -9.14
N ALA A 157 5.18 -13.88 -9.92
CA ALA A 157 5.22 -13.94 -11.39
C ALA A 157 6.28 -13.00 -12.01
N HIS A 158 6.65 -11.91 -11.32
CA HIS A 158 7.54 -10.86 -11.82
C HIS A 158 8.79 -10.64 -10.93
N ILE A 159 9.19 -11.64 -10.15
CA ILE A 159 10.16 -11.48 -9.05
C ILE A 159 11.51 -10.90 -9.49
N SER A 160 11.94 -11.18 -10.73
CA SER A 160 13.19 -10.66 -11.30
C SER A 160 13.22 -9.14 -11.48
N GLU A 161 12.06 -8.47 -11.44
CA GLU A 161 11.91 -7.03 -11.64
C GLU A 161 11.75 -6.25 -10.31
N PHE A 162 11.56 -6.98 -9.20
CA PHE A 162 11.55 -6.42 -7.86
C PHE A 162 12.98 -6.32 -7.31
N GLN A 163 13.38 -5.13 -6.89
CA GLN A 163 14.71 -4.82 -6.33
C GLN A 163 14.65 -4.42 -4.86
#